data_AF-Q49127-F1
#
_entry.id   AF-Q49127-F1
#
_cell.length_a   1.000
_cell.length_b   1.000
_cell.length_c   1.000
_cell.angle_alpha   90.00
_cell.angle_beta   90.00
_cell.angle_gamma   90.00
#
_symmetry.space_group_name_H-M   'P 1'
#
loop_
_entity.id
_entity.type
_entity.pdbx_description
1 polymer ?
#
loop_
_entity_poly.entity_id
_entity_poly.type
_entity_poly.pdbx_seq_one_letter_code
_entity_poly.pdbx_strand_id
1 'polypeptide(L)'
;MWIPYDLTGSLKAETSAASIQRSQADRSVRDVLVGFFVRNPITQSWEIDIRAEAVKEVLMAELDGMPTEIACYGGETGKLSEIIYRVKSAEPYAAFDACRHDLDDRLARWTLELGRGMTIAGWRVADPANEARWRCTPFRPSALDLDLNAVAFAPDDLKPLLRLYQRARNASDPAWRLLNAYAVLKCWRAGKAPFSLMPQQPAPVVTLEMLVHSGALGCAESFKDQPLASLVDALEVWRDAVLQDLEAPGEGAHGLRGEARWRLAHMASIADLAARETLIREIARRRSADLALAS
;
A
#
# COMPACT_ATOMS: atom_id res chain seq x y z
N MET A 1 -5.43 8.00 -14.68
CA MET A 1 -5.10 6.61 -14.29
C MET A 1 -4.89 6.58 -12.77
N TRP A 2 -5.58 5.68 -12.05
CA TRP A 2 -5.34 5.43 -10.62
C TRP A 2 -4.26 4.35 -10.50
N ILE A 3 -3.30 4.53 -9.59
CA ILE A 3 -2.16 3.61 -9.43
C ILE A 3 -2.10 3.16 -7.97
N PRO A 4 -2.00 1.86 -7.69
CA PRO A 4 -1.87 1.39 -6.32
C PRO A 4 -0.56 1.88 -5.70
N TYR A 5 -0.64 2.36 -4.45
CA TYR A 5 0.53 2.54 -3.59
C TYR A 5 0.69 1.29 -2.73
N ASP A 6 0.85 0.14 -3.36
CA ASP A 6 1.12 -1.07 -2.60
C ASP A 6 2.64 -1.23 -2.47
N LEU A 7 3.13 -1.16 -1.23
CA LEU A 7 4.52 -1.44 -0.87
C LEU A 7 4.67 -2.83 -0.25
N THR A 8 3.57 -3.55 -0.09
CA THR A 8 3.50 -4.84 0.58
C THR A 8 2.99 -5.94 -0.36
N GLY A 9 2.49 -5.55 -1.53
CA GLY A 9 1.85 -6.45 -2.49
C GLY A 9 2.80 -7.47 -3.05
N SER A 10 2.46 -8.75 -2.84
CA SER A 10 2.90 -9.96 -3.57
C SER A 10 4.11 -9.76 -4.48
N LEU A 11 5.19 -10.52 -4.23
CA LEU A 11 6.40 -10.49 -5.06
C LEU A 11 6.08 -10.38 -6.57
N LYS A 12 6.15 -9.17 -7.12
CA LYS A 12 5.88 -8.92 -8.53
C LYS A 12 7.13 -9.30 -9.30
N ALA A 13 7.00 -10.30 -10.18
CA ALA A 13 8.10 -10.78 -10.99
C ALA A 13 8.67 -9.65 -11.87
N GLU A 14 9.99 -9.46 -11.80
CA GLU A 14 10.76 -8.59 -12.70
C GLU A 14 11.48 -9.42 -13.78
N THR A 15 11.59 -10.74 -13.59
CA THR A 15 12.17 -11.68 -14.56
C THR A 15 11.14 -12.66 -15.12
N SER A 16 11.57 -13.48 -16.08
CA SER A 16 10.70 -14.43 -16.79
C SER A 16 10.00 -15.41 -15.84
N ALA A 17 8.79 -15.85 -16.21
CA ALA A 17 8.05 -16.86 -15.45
C ALA A 17 8.86 -18.15 -15.23
N ALA A 18 9.71 -18.54 -16.19
CA ALA A 18 10.58 -19.70 -16.07
C ALA A 18 11.63 -19.54 -14.95
N SER A 19 12.24 -18.36 -14.80
CA SER A 19 13.17 -18.09 -13.69
C SER A 19 12.45 -18.11 -12.34
N ILE A 20 11.26 -17.51 -12.26
CA ILE A 20 10.43 -17.54 -11.04
C ILE A 20 10.07 -18.99 -10.65
N GLN A 21 9.62 -19.79 -11.61
CA GLN A 21 9.27 -21.20 -11.39
C GLN A 21 10.48 -22.03 -10.93
N ARG A 22 11.66 -21.82 -11.55
CA ARG A 22 12.91 -22.48 -11.11
C ARG A 22 13.23 -22.13 -9.65
N SER A 23 13.18 -20.84 -9.30
CA SER A 23 13.43 -20.38 -7.94
C SER A 23 12.43 -20.95 -6.91
N GLN A 24 11.15 -21.05 -7.26
CA GLN A 24 10.12 -21.63 -6.40
C GLN A 24 10.23 -23.16 -6.28
N ALA A 25 10.77 -23.83 -7.31
CA ALA A 25 11.00 -25.27 -7.32
C ALA A 25 12.30 -25.67 -6.60
N ASP A 26 13.31 -24.79 -6.59
CA ASP A 26 14.58 -25.00 -5.92
C ASP A 26 14.43 -24.95 -4.39
N ARG A 27 14.62 -26.11 -3.76
CA ARG A 27 14.55 -26.30 -2.30
C ARG A 27 15.91 -26.27 -1.62
N SER A 28 16.99 -26.00 -2.35
CA SER A 28 18.31 -25.87 -1.77
C SER A 28 18.47 -24.54 -1.03
N VAL A 29 19.17 -24.57 0.11
CA VAL A 29 19.54 -23.36 0.85
C VAL A 29 20.61 -22.62 0.04
N ARG A 30 20.34 -21.35 -0.25
CA ARG A 30 21.19 -20.50 -1.08
C ARG A 30 21.09 -19.04 -0.63
N ASP A 31 21.87 -18.17 -1.28
CA ASP A 31 21.76 -16.74 -1.03
C ASP A 31 20.50 -16.17 -1.67
N VAL A 32 19.65 -15.57 -0.84
CA VAL A 32 18.57 -14.69 -1.28
C VAL A 32 18.92 -13.28 -0.82
N LEU A 33 18.87 -12.32 -1.76
CA LEU A 33 19.10 -10.92 -1.48
C LEU A 33 17.76 -10.21 -1.32
N VAL A 34 17.55 -9.55 -0.19
CA VAL A 34 16.35 -8.75 0.08
C VAL A 34 16.77 -7.30 0.33
N GLY A 35 16.46 -6.42 -0.60
CA GLY A 35 16.74 -4.99 -0.51
C GLY A 35 15.49 -4.18 -0.18
N PHE A 36 15.60 -3.23 0.72
CA PHE A 36 14.55 -2.27 1.06
C PHE A 36 15.01 -0.85 0.79
N PHE A 37 14.27 -0.15 -0.06
CA PHE A 37 14.39 1.29 -0.22
C PHE A 37 13.72 1.96 0.97
N VAL A 38 14.36 2.94 1.58
CA VAL A 38 13.82 3.70 2.71
C VAL A 38 13.50 5.14 2.30
N ARG A 39 12.54 5.75 2.98
CA ARG A 39 12.16 7.16 2.79
C ARG A 39 11.83 7.84 4.10
N ASN A 40 11.97 9.16 4.12
CA ASN A 40 11.38 10.01 5.12
C ASN A 40 9.91 10.30 4.72
N PRO A 41 8.90 9.84 5.47
CA PRO A 41 7.49 10.05 5.13
C PRO A 41 7.02 11.50 5.33
N ILE A 42 7.80 12.35 6.02
CA ILE A 42 7.47 13.76 6.21
C ILE A 42 7.90 14.59 5.00
N THR A 43 9.14 14.39 4.52
CA THR A 43 9.67 15.11 3.35
C THR A 43 9.37 14.40 2.02
N GLN A 44 8.95 13.13 2.07
CA GLN A 44 8.78 12.24 0.91
C GLN A 44 10.08 12.00 0.11
N SER A 45 11.24 12.25 0.73
CA SER A 45 12.56 11.97 0.15
C SER A 45 12.86 10.48 0.18
N TRP A 46 13.43 9.93 -0.90
CA TRP A 46 13.85 8.51 -1.01
C TRP A 46 15.18 8.22 -0.32
N GLU A 47 15.29 8.73 0.89
CA GLU A 47 16.41 8.61 1.81
C GLU A 47 15.89 8.96 3.21
N ILE A 48 16.58 8.49 4.24
CA ILE A 48 16.32 8.87 5.63
C ILE A 48 17.47 9.70 6.18
N ASP A 49 17.22 10.48 7.22
CA ASP A 49 18.17 11.43 7.80
C ASP A 49 19.25 10.75 8.66
N ILE A 50 19.87 9.70 8.12
CA ILE A 50 21.00 8.96 8.66
C ILE A 50 22.11 9.03 7.62
N ARG A 51 23.32 9.42 8.01
CA ARG A 51 24.48 9.37 7.11
C ARG A 51 24.85 7.91 6.87
N ALA A 52 24.93 7.48 5.62
CA ALA A 52 25.35 6.11 5.29
C ALA A 52 26.74 5.80 5.83
N GLU A 53 27.59 6.81 5.95
CA GLU A 53 28.92 6.65 6.51
C GLU A 53 28.95 6.26 7.99
N ALA A 54 27.89 6.55 8.73
CA ALA A 54 27.75 6.17 10.13
C ALA A 54 27.33 4.70 10.31
N VAL A 55 26.99 4.00 9.22
CA VAL A 55 26.44 2.63 9.22
C VAL A 55 27.15 1.74 8.19
N LYS A 56 28.47 1.91 8.01
CA LYS A 56 29.26 1.14 7.03
C LYS A 56 29.52 -0.31 7.44
N GLU A 57 29.37 -0.63 8.72
CA GLU A 57 29.63 -1.98 9.23
C GLU A 57 28.54 -2.95 8.75
N VAL A 58 28.96 -4.11 8.26
CA VAL A 58 28.06 -5.22 7.96
C VAL A 58 27.67 -5.85 9.29
N LEU A 59 26.37 -5.85 9.57
CA LEU A 59 25.83 -6.49 10.76
C LEU A 59 25.51 -7.96 10.45
N MET A 60 26.03 -8.86 11.28
CA MET A 60 25.67 -10.28 11.26
C MET A 60 24.47 -10.50 12.19
N ALA A 61 23.45 -11.21 11.70
CA ALA A 61 22.24 -11.55 12.44
C ALA A 61 21.76 -12.97 12.08
N GLU A 62 20.82 -13.47 12.88
CA GLU A 62 20.06 -14.69 12.59
C GLU A 62 18.58 -14.32 12.61
N LEU A 63 17.89 -14.45 11.46
CA LEU A 63 16.48 -14.08 11.30
C LEU A 63 15.68 -15.34 11.03
N ASP A 64 14.77 -15.72 11.93
CA ASP A 64 13.99 -16.97 11.84
C ASP A 64 14.86 -18.22 11.59
N GLY A 65 16.02 -18.29 12.25
CA GLY A 65 16.98 -19.38 12.07
C GLY A 65 17.86 -19.28 10.82
N MET A 66 17.71 -18.22 10.01
CA MET A 66 18.49 -17.99 8.79
C MET A 66 19.69 -17.07 9.05
N PRO A 67 20.93 -17.54 8.84
CA PRO A 67 22.11 -16.68 8.85
C PRO A 67 21.96 -15.52 7.86
N THR A 68 22.16 -14.31 8.36
CA THR A 68 21.84 -13.08 7.62
C THR A 68 22.94 -12.03 7.77
N GLU A 69 23.36 -11.45 6.65
CA GLU A 69 24.23 -10.27 6.59
C GLU A 69 23.38 -9.05 6.26
N ILE A 70 23.53 -7.96 7.01
CA ILE A 70 22.78 -6.72 6.83
C ILE A 70 23.77 -5.59 6.50
N ALA A 71 23.56 -4.94 5.36
CA ALA A 71 24.39 -3.84 4.89
C ALA A 71 23.54 -2.61 4.53
N CYS A 72 24.03 -1.43 4.90
CA CYS A 72 23.35 -0.15 4.69
C CYS A 72 24.05 0.65 3.58
N TYR A 73 23.28 1.24 2.66
CA TYR A 73 23.79 1.92 1.48
C TYR A 73 23.24 3.35 1.34
N GLY A 74 24.17 4.27 1.07
CA GLY A 74 23.84 5.67 0.82
C GLY A 74 23.38 5.93 -0.61
N GLY A 75 22.51 6.92 -0.77
CA GLY A 75 22.17 7.50 -2.08
C GLY A 75 23.17 8.57 -2.51
N GLU A 76 22.83 9.32 -3.55
CA GLU A 76 23.69 10.38 -4.12
C GLU A 76 24.04 11.49 -3.12
N THR A 77 23.19 11.72 -2.10
CA THR A 77 23.41 12.72 -1.05
C THR A 77 24.31 12.23 0.10
N GLY A 78 24.71 10.96 0.09
CA GLY A 78 25.40 10.29 1.20
C GLY A 78 24.48 9.89 2.36
N LYS A 79 23.18 10.16 2.28
CA LYS A 79 22.19 9.68 3.25
C LYS A 79 21.74 8.25 2.94
N LEU A 80 21.38 7.50 3.98
CA LEU A 80 20.90 6.14 3.89
C LEU A 80 19.63 6.08 3.02
N SER A 81 19.70 5.31 1.93
CA SER A 81 18.61 5.18 0.94
C SER A 81 18.17 3.73 0.74
N GLU A 82 19.05 2.77 1.04
CA GLU A 82 18.75 1.36 0.89
C GLU A 82 19.41 0.51 1.98
N ILE A 83 18.72 -0.53 2.43
CA ILE A 83 19.24 -1.54 3.35
C ILE A 83 19.08 -2.90 2.66
N ILE A 84 20.17 -3.66 2.56
CA ILE A 84 20.19 -4.96 1.88
C ILE A 84 20.54 -6.05 2.89
N TYR A 85 19.69 -7.08 2.88
CA TYR A 85 19.87 -8.31 3.60
C TYR A 85 20.34 -9.38 2.61
N ARG A 86 21.38 -10.13 2.98
CA ARG A 86 21.76 -11.39 2.33
C ARG A 86 21.43 -12.52 3.30
N VAL A 87 20.49 -13.36 2.92
CA VAL A 87 19.93 -14.40 3.77
C VAL A 87 20.23 -15.77 3.18
N LYS A 88 20.65 -16.72 4.02
CA LYS A 88 20.70 -18.13 3.64
C LYS A 88 19.30 -18.74 3.75
N SER A 89 18.60 -18.89 2.62
CA SER A 89 17.24 -19.43 2.59
C SER A 89 17.00 -20.32 1.38
N ALA A 90 16.09 -21.29 1.53
CA ALA A 90 15.54 -22.05 0.40
C ALA A 90 14.29 -21.40 -0.19
N GLU A 91 13.70 -20.41 0.50
CA GLU A 91 12.41 -19.83 0.17
C GLU A 91 12.48 -18.30 0.15
N PRO A 92 12.52 -17.67 -1.05
CA PRO A 92 12.65 -16.23 -1.16
C PRO A 92 11.57 -15.41 -0.43
N TYR A 93 10.35 -15.96 -0.31
CA TYR A 93 9.26 -15.32 0.42
C TYR A 93 9.49 -15.32 1.93
N ALA A 94 9.91 -16.46 2.51
CA ALA A 94 10.25 -16.53 3.93
C ALA A 94 11.44 -15.61 4.25
N ALA A 95 12.45 -15.55 3.39
CA ALA A 95 13.55 -14.58 3.53
C ALA A 95 13.03 -13.13 3.50
N PHE A 96 12.15 -12.79 2.57
CA PHE A 96 11.55 -11.46 2.49
C PHE A 96 10.77 -11.09 3.76
N ASP A 97 9.90 -11.98 4.24
CA ASP A 97 9.07 -11.73 5.40
C ASP A 97 9.91 -11.54 6.68
N ALA A 98 10.92 -12.39 6.89
CA ALA A 98 11.84 -12.29 8.01
C ALA A 98 12.62 -10.96 8.00
N CYS A 99 13.19 -10.58 6.85
CA CYS A 99 13.91 -9.31 6.73
C CYS A 99 12.99 -8.09 6.87
N ARG A 100 11.75 -8.18 6.37
CA ARG A 100 10.77 -7.11 6.49
C ARG A 100 10.41 -6.87 7.94
N HIS A 101 10.18 -7.95 8.71
CA HIS A 101 9.86 -7.83 10.13
C HIS A 101 11.01 -7.20 10.92
N ASP A 102 12.24 -7.69 10.74
CA ASP A 102 13.42 -7.12 11.38
C ASP A 102 13.60 -5.64 11.02
N LEU A 103 13.43 -5.26 9.75
CA LEU A 103 13.58 -3.88 9.34
C LEU A 103 12.48 -2.97 9.91
N ASP A 104 11.23 -3.39 9.91
CA ASP A 104 10.14 -2.61 10.52
C ASP A 104 10.44 -2.33 12.01
N ASP A 105 10.95 -3.32 12.76
CA ASP A 105 11.33 -3.17 14.17
C ASP A 105 12.53 -2.22 14.34
N ARG A 106 13.55 -2.34 13.49
CA ARG A 106 14.71 -1.42 13.49
C ARG A 106 14.31 0.01 13.18
N LEU A 107 13.49 0.23 12.15
CA LEU A 107 13.03 1.56 11.79
C LEU A 107 12.15 2.16 12.89
N ALA A 108 11.32 1.36 13.56
CA ALA A 108 10.56 1.82 14.73
C ALA A 108 11.50 2.26 15.85
N ARG A 109 12.53 1.46 16.18
CA ARG A 109 13.54 1.80 17.18
C ARG A 109 14.32 3.06 16.81
N TRP A 110 14.77 3.20 15.56
CA TRP A 110 15.51 4.37 15.10
C TRP A 110 14.65 5.62 15.05
N THR A 111 13.36 5.49 14.70
CA THR A 111 12.40 6.60 14.74
C THR A 111 12.26 7.14 16.16
N LEU A 112 12.15 6.25 17.15
CA LEU A 112 12.09 6.62 18.57
C LEU A 112 13.38 7.33 19.03
N GLU A 113 14.54 6.75 18.74
CA GLU A 113 15.82 7.26 19.23
C GLU A 113 16.26 8.56 18.55
N LEU A 114 15.97 8.72 17.26
CA LEU A 114 16.45 9.87 16.45
C LEU A 114 15.38 10.94 16.25
N GLY A 115 14.10 10.67 16.58
CA GLY A 115 12.99 11.62 16.38
C GLY A 115 12.76 11.98 14.90
N ARG A 116 13.15 11.11 13.97
CA ARG A 116 13.00 11.30 12.52
C ARG A 116 12.01 10.28 11.96
N GLY A 117 11.16 10.72 11.04
CA GLY A 117 10.27 9.80 10.33
C GLY A 117 11.07 8.88 9.41
N MET A 118 10.85 7.58 9.53
CA MET A 118 11.48 6.57 8.69
C MET A 118 10.45 5.52 8.29
N THR A 119 10.42 5.15 7.01
CA THR A 119 9.55 4.07 6.54
C THR A 119 10.16 3.42 5.31
N ILE A 120 9.73 2.20 5.03
CA ILE A 120 10.08 1.51 3.79
C ILE A 120 9.30 2.16 2.64
N ALA A 121 10.03 2.57 1.61
CA ALA A 121 9.54 3.15 0.37
C ALA A 121 9.25 2.08 -0.69
N GLY A 122 9.85 0.91 -0.59
CA GLY A 122 9.73 -0.18 -1.55
C GLY A 122 10.77 -1.25 -1.28
N TRP A 123 10.76 -2.32 -2.07
CA TRP A 123 11.67 -3.44 -1.90
C TRP A 123 11.98 -4.15 -3.20
N ARG A 124 13.00 -5.00 -3.14
CA ARG A 124 13.42 -5.94 -4.17
C ARG A 124 13.90 -7.24 -3.53
N VAL A 125 13.61 -8.35 -4.18
CA VAL A 125 14.12 -9.67 -3.83
C VAL A 125 14.85 -10.22 -5.05
N ALA A 126 16.04 -10.75 -4.86
CA ALA A 126 16.79 -11.44 -5.91
C ALA A 126 17.24 -12.80 -5.39
N ASP A 127 17.01 -13.83 -6.21
CA ASP A 127 17.62 -15.15 -6.09
C ASP A 127 18.62 -15.28 -7.23
N PRO A 128 19.92 -15.00 -6.99
CA PRO A 128 20.94 -15.03 -8.02
C PRO A 128 21.16 -16.42 -8.61
N ALA A 129 20.95 -17.49 -7.83
CA ALA A 129 21.18 -18.86 -8.29
C ALA A 129 20.20 -19.26 -9.40
N ASN A 130 18.97 -18.74 -9.35
CA ASN A 130 17.92 -19.02 -10.33
C ASN A 130 17.61 -17.84 -11.27
N GLU A 131 18.38 -16.75 -11.17
CA GLU A 131 18.15 -15.50 -11.90
C GLU A 131 16.70 -14.98 -11.73
N ALA A 132 16.10 -15.23 -10.57
CA ALA A 132 14.75 -14.79 -10.25
C ALA A 132 14.81 -13.46 -9.52
N ARG A 133 13.99 -12.50 -9.94
CA ARG A 133 13.90 -11.20 -9.29
C ARG A 133 12.46 -10.80 -9.14
N TRP A 134 12.18 -10.17 -8.01
CA TRP A 134 10.92 -9.55 -7.71
C TRP A 134 11.16 -8.15 -7.20
N ARG A 135 10.24 -7.24 -7.49
CA ARG A 135 10.38 -5.86 -7.10
C ARG A 135 9.04 -5.20 -6.87
N CYS A 136 8.96 -4.41 -5.81
CA CYS A 136 7.86 -3.50 -5.59
C CYS A 136 8.39 -2.16 -5.11
N THR A 137 8.48 -1.21 -6.05
CA THR A 137 8.82 0.18 -5.78
C THR A 137 7.76 1.06 -6.38
N PRO A 138 7.36 2.17 -5.74
CA PRO A 138 6.46 3.15 -6.34
C PRO A 138 7.00 3.56 -7.69
N PHE A 139 6.23 3.27 -8.74
CA PHE A 139 6.49 3.82 -10.06
C PHE A 139 6.14 5.30 -10.04
N ARG A 140 6.99 6.17 -10.61
CA ARG A 140 6.57 7.54 -10.93
C ARG A 140 5.75 7.50 -12.20
N PRO A 141 4.42 7.69 -12.16
CA PRO A 141 3.65 7.80 -13.39
C PRO A 141 4.14 8.94 -14.25
N SER A 142 3.85 8.84 -15.55
CA SER A 142 3.93 9.98 -16.46
C SER A 142 3.15 11.16 -15.91
N ALA A 143 3.66 12.37 -16.15
CA ALA A 143 2.93 13.59 -15.87
C ALA A 143 1.59 13.58 -16.64
N LEU A 144 0.54 14.10 -16.01
CA LEU A 144 -0.77 14.27 -16.62
C LEU A 144 -0.98 15.75 -16.92
N ASP A 145 -1.60 16.05 -18.06
CA ASP A 145 -2.09 17.39 -18.35
C ASP A 145 -3.29 17.69 -17.44
N LEU A 146 -3.21 18.80 -16.70
CA LEU A 146 -4.29 19.31 -15.87
C LEU A 146 -4.99 20.45 -16.61
N ASP A 147 -6.21 20.21 -17.08
CA ASP A 147 -7.09 21.28 -17.55
C ASP A 147 -7.81 21.93 -16.35
N LEU A 148 -7.34 23.11 -15.95
CA LEU A 148 -7.93 23.89 -14.86
C LEU A 148 -9.37 24.34 -15.17
N ASN A 149 -9.75 24.45 -16.45
CA ASN A 149 -11.11 24.82 -16.83
C ASN A 149 -12.08 23.62 -16.71
N ALA A 150 -11.59 22.39 -16.93
CA ALA A 150 -12.39 21.16 -16.76
C ALA A 150 -12.56 20.75 -15.29
N VAL A 151 -11.58 21.07 -14.44
CA VAL A 151 -11.59 20.75 -13.00
C VAL A 151 -12.16 21.92 -12.20
N ALA A 152 -13.48 22.12 -12.32
CA ALA A 152 -14.19 23.05 -11.46
C ALA A 152 -14.03 22.69 -9.96
N PHE A 153 -14.10 23.71 -9.10
CA PHE A 153 -14.13 23.52 -7.65
C PHE A 153 -15.21 22.53 -7.24
N ALA A 154 -14.90 21.69 -6.27
CA ALA A 154 -15.89 20.81 -5.68
C ALA A 154 -16.93 21.63 -4.89
N PRO A 155 -18.21 21.19 -4.91
CA PRO A 155 -19.24 21.72 -4.01
C PRO A 155 -18.79 21.74 -2.55
N ASP A 156 -19.20 22.77 -1.81
CA ASP A 156 -18.72 23.03 -0.44
C ASP A 156 -18.97 21.86 0.53
N ASP A 157 -20.10 21.20 0.40
CA ASP A 157 -20.52 20.06 1.21
C ASP A 157 -19.72 18.78 0.90
N LEU A 158 -19.10 18.66 -0.28
CA LEU A 158 -18.20 17.56 -0.63
C LEU A 158 -16.76 17.78 -0.13
N LYS A 159 -16.36 19.02 0.18
CA LYS A 159 -14.98 19.36 0.58
C LYS A 159 -14.47 18.53 1.78
N PRO A 160 -15.25 18.28 2.85
CA PRO A 160 -14.78 17.42 3.95
C PRO A 160 -14.43 16.00 3.51
N LEU A 161 -15.25 15.39 2.64
CA LEU A 161 -15.00 14.05 2.12
C LEU A 161 -13.81 14.02 1.14
N LEU A 162 -13.64 15.07 0.35
CA LEU A 162 -12.47 15.20 -0.52
C LEU A 162 -11.17 15.33 0.27
N ARG A 163 -11.19 15.98 1.45
CA ARG A 163 -10.04 16.00 2.36
C ARG A 163 -9.74 14.61 2.93
N LEU A 164 -10.77 13.83 3.26
CA LEU A 164 -10.58 12.42 3.67
C LEU A 164 -9.98 11.59 2.54
N TYR A 165 -10.51 11.71 1.32
CA TYR A 165 -9.94 11.03 0.16
C TYR A 165 -8.49 11.45 -0.11
N GLN A 166 -8.17 12.75 -0.03
CA GLN A 166 -6.79 13.23 -0.16
C GLN A 166 -5.87 12.61 0.90
N ARG A 167 -6.32 12.51 2.16
CA ARG A 167 -5.57 11.85 3.24
C ARG A 167 -5.37 10.37 2.96
N ALA A 168 -6.40 9.67 2.49
CA ALA A 168 -6.29 8.26 2.10
C ALA A 168 -5.26 8.08 0.98
N ARG A 169 -5.35 8.91 -0.06
CA ARG A 169 -4.47 8.84 -1.22
C ARG A 169 -3.01 9.15 -0.88
N ASN A 170 -2.78 10.08 0.05
CA ASN A 170 -1.43 10.46 0.49
C ASN A 170 -0.88 9.57 1.61
N ALA A 171 -1.67 8.63 2.14
CA ALA A 171 -1.26 7.77 3.24
C ALA A 171 -0.15 6.80 2.81
N SER A 172 0.99 6.88 3.48
CA SER A 172 2.07 5.89 3.38
C SER A 172 1.71 4.56 4.04
N ASP A 173 0.82 4.60 5.04
CA ASP A 173 0.41 3.46 5.83
C ASP A 173 -0.99 2.95 5.41
N PRO A 174 -1.16 1.64 5.16
CA PRO A 174 -2.45 1.04 4.82
C PRO A 174 -3.57 1.25 5.82
N ALA A 175 -3.29 1.22 7.13
CA ALA A 175 -4.33 1.41 8.14
C ALA A 175 -4.91 2.82 8.04
N TRP A 176 -4.05 3.85 7.99
CA TRP A 176 -4.51 5.22 7.80
C TRP A 176 -5.26 5.42 6.47
N ARG A 177 -4.79 4.78 5.39
CA ARG A 177 -5.48 4.78 4.09
C ARG A 177 -6.89 4.21 4.21
N LEU A 178 -7.02 3.03 4.81
CA LEU A 178 -8.29 2.34 5.00
C LEU A 178 -9.26 3.20 5.80
N LEU A 179 -8.84 3.72 6.96
CA LEU A 179 -9.73 4.50 7.84
C LEU A 179 -10.31 5.72 7.13
N ASN A 180 -9.49 6.46 6.36
CA ASN A 180 -9.95 7.65 5.64
C ASN A 180 -10.84 7.30 4.46
N ALA A 181 -10.50 6.28 3.67
CA ALA A 181 -11.32 5.84 2.53
C ALA A 181 -12.66 5.24 2.99
N TYR A 182 -12.63 4.42 4.03
CA TYR A 182 -13.82 3.83 4.64
C TYR A 182 -14.76 4.90 5.19
N ALA A 183 -14.25 5.97 5.80
CA ALA A 183 -15.09 7.08 6.26
C ALA A 183 -15.91 7.71 5.12
N VAL A 184 -15.32 7.89 3.93
CA VAL A 184 -16.04 8.36 2.73
C VAL A 184 -17.11 7.36 2.31
N LEU A 185 -16.75 6.07 2.22
CA LEU A 185 -17.65 5.00 1.80
C LEU A 185 -18.80 4.78 2.77
N LYS A 186 -18.56 4.92 4.07
CA LYS A 186 -19.59 4.83 5.12
C LYS A 186 -20.64 5.94 4.98
N CYS A 187 -20.21 7.18 4.70
CA CYS A 187 -21.13 8.28 4.42
C CYS A 187 -22.00 7.99 3.19
N TRP A 188 -21.40 7.48 2.12
CA TRP A 188 -22.11 7.07 0.91
C TRP A 188 -23.12 5.96 1.17
N ARG A 189 -22.67 4.88 1.84
CA ARG A 189 -23.49 3.71 2.17
C ARG A 189 -24.72 4.07 3.00
N ALA A 190 -24.56 5.01 3.93
CA ALA A 190 -25.64 5.49 4.78
C ALA A 190 -26.58 6.49 4.09
N GLY A 191 -26.32 6.89 2.83
CA GLY A 191 -27.11 7.90 2.14
C GLY A 191 -27.12 9.26 2.85
N LYS A 192 -26.06 9.56 3.61
CA LYS A 192 -25.94 10.82 4.34
C LYS A 192 -25.47 11.90 3.39
N ALA A 193 -25.98 13.12 3.57
CA ALA A 193 -25.42 14.31 2.91
C ALA A 193 -23.88 14.29 3.02
N PRO A 194 -23.14 14.54 1.93
CA PRO A 194 -23.59 15.06 0.63
C PRO A 194 -24.18 14.01 -0.34
N PHE A 195 -24.18 12.73 -0.02
CA PHE A 195 -24.75 11.70 -0.90
C PHE A 195 -26.26 11.65 -0.78
N SER A 196 -26.98 12.02 -1.84
CA SER A 196 -28.43 11.83 -1.93
C SER A 196 -28.73 10.49 -2.58
N LEU A 197 -29.54 9.64 -1.93
CA LEU A 197 -30.02 8.42 -2.54
C LEU A 197 -30.97 8.78 -3.70
N MET A 198 -30.59 8.43 -4.91
CA MET A 198 -31.44 8.51 -6.11
C MET A 198 -31.89 7.09 -6.46
N PRO A 199 -33.17 6.73 -6.29
CA PRO A 199 -33.65 5.35 -6.48
C PRO A 199 -33.53 4.84 -7.92
N GLN A 200 -33.31 5.72 -8.90
CA GLN A 200 -33.28 5.35 -10.32
C GLN A 200 -31.87 5.06 -10.88
N GLN A 201 -30.79 5.27 -10.13
CA GLN A 201 -29.45 4.95 -10.62
C GLN A 201 -29.11 3.48 -10.33
N PRO A 202 -28.49 2.76 -11.30
CA PRO A 202 -27.98 1.44 -11.03
C PRO A 202 -26.96 1.51 -9.90
N ALA A 203 -27.10 0.60 -8.93
CA ALA A 203 -26.19 0.54 -7.80
C ALA A 203 -24.74 0.36 -8.33
N PRO A 204 -23.76 1.12 -7.81
CA PRO A 204 -22.36 0.88 -8.16
C PRO A 204 -21.98 -0.56 -7.80
N VAL A 205 -21.22 -1.19 -8.69
CA VAL A 205 -20.68 -2.54 -8.51
C VAL A 205 -19.16 -2.50 -8.48
N VAL A 206 -18.54 -3.48 -7.83
CA VAL A 206 -17.09 -3.67 -7.85
C VAL A 206 -16.70 -4.36 -9.15
N THR A 207 -15.95 -3.66 -10.01
CA THR A 207 -15.56 -4.19 -11.32
C THR A 207 -14.25 -4.99 -11.25
N LEU A 208 -14.01 -5.83 -12.28
CA LEU A 208 -12.72 -6.49 -12.45
C LEU A 208 -11.56 -5.47 -12.52
N GLU A 209 -11.77 -4.34 -13.20
CA GLU A 209 -10.77 -3.27 -13.29
C GLU A 209 -10.42 -2.71 -11.90
N MET A 210 -11.41 -2.54 -11.02
CA MET A 210 -11.13 -2.11 -9.64
C MET A 210 -10.26 -3.11 -8.89
N LEU A 211 -10.56 -4.41 -9.02
CA LEU A 211 -9.78 -5.48 -8.37
C LEU A 211 -8.35 -5.57 -8.92
N VAL A 212 -8.20 -5.46 -10.24
CA VAL A 212 -6.89 -5.49 -10.89
C VAL A 212 -6.07 -4.25 -10.52
N HIS A 213 -6.65 -3.06 -10.63
CA HIS A 213 -5.93 -1.82 -10.34
C HIS A 213 -5.54 -1.72 -8.87
N SER A 214 -6.42 -2.10 -7.95
CA SER A 214 -6.12 -2.09 -6.51
C SER A 214 -5.11 -3.16 -6.07
N GLY A 215 -4.80 -4.15 -6.91
CA GLY A 215 -4.02 -5.33 -6.53
C GLY A 215 -4.82 -6.37 -5.74
N ALA A 216 -6.08 -6.09 -5.43
CA ALA A 216 -6.90 -6.91 -4.53
C ALA A 216 -7.48 -8.17 -5.19
N LEU A 217 -7.23 -8.43 -6.48
CA LEU A 217 -7.77 -9.62 -7.16
C LEU A 217 -7.45 -10.92 -6.41
N GLY A 218 -6.26 -11.05 -5.81
CA GLY A 218 -5.86 -12.27 -5.08
C GLY A 218 -6.57 -12.48 -3.73
N CYS A 219 -7.19 -11.46 -3.13
CA CYS A 219 -7.85 -11.57 -1.82
C CYS A 219 -9.32 -11.10 -1.79
N ALA A 220 -9.80 -10.47 -2.86
CA ALA A 220 -11.11 -9.85 -2.96
C ALA A 220 -11.85 -10.25 -4.25
N GLU A 221 -11.44 -11.33 -4.93
CA GLU A 221 -12.09 -11.83 -6.15
C GLU A 221 -13.59 -12.06 -5.98
N SER A 222 -14.02 -12.49 -4.80
CA SER A 222 -15.43 -12.74 -4.47
C SER A 222 -16.32 -11.49 -4.57
N PHE A 223 -15.75 -10.28 -4.56
CA PHE A 223 -16.49 -9.05 -4.75
C PHE A 223 -16.71 -8.69 -6.23
N LYS A 224 -16.11 -9.41 -7.18
CA LYS A 224 -16.29 -9.13 -8.60
C LYS A 224 -17.77 -9.14 -8.97
N ASP A 225 -18.21 -8.06 -9.62
CA ASP A 225 -19.57 -7.81 -10.07
C ASP A 225 -20.61 -7.75 -8.92
N GLN A 226 -20.16 -7.73 -7.66
CA GLN A 226 -21.03 -7.56 -6.50
C GLN A 226 -21.36 -6.07 -6.28
N PRO A 227 -22.50 -5.76 -5.63
CA PRO A 227 -22.81 -4.39 -5.21
C PRO A 227 -21.67 -3.81 -4.36
N LEU A 228 -21.29 -2.56 -4.62
CA LEU A 228 -20.26 -1.86 -3.86
C LEU A 228 -20.60 -1.80 -2.37
N ALA A 229 -21.89 -1.73 -2.04
CA ALA A 229 -22.38 -1.82 -0.66
C ALA A 229 -21.87 -3.07 0.07
N SER A 230 -21.82 -4.22 -0.59
CA SER A 230 -21.31 -5.47 -0.01
C SER A 230 -19.81 -5.39 0.30
N LEU A 231 -19.03 -4.71 -0.52
CA LEU A 231 -17.62 -4.42 -0.22
C LEU A 231 -17.51 -3.50 0.99
N VAL A 232 -18.31 -2.43 1.06
CA VAL A 232 -18.29 -1.51 2.21
C VAL A 232 -18.62 -2.23 3.51
N ASP A 233 -19.65 -3.08 3.50
CA ASP A 233 -20.05 -3.86 4.67
C ASP A 233 -18.90 -4.82 5.09
N ALA A 234 -18.17 -5.41 4.13
CA ALA A 234 -17.00 -6.26 4.43
C ALA A 234 -15.76 -5.48 4.91
N LEU A 235 -15.59 -4.21 4.49
CA LEU A 235 -14.50 -3.35 4.95
C LEU A 235 -14.63 -2.97 6.43
N GLU A 236 -15.82 -3.07 7.01
CA GLU A 236 -16.05 -2.78 8.43
C GLU A 236 -15.21 -3.67 9.34
N VAL A 237 -15.06 -4.96 9.01
CA VAL A 237 -14.21 -5.91 9.74
C VAL A 237 -12.75 -5.45 9.76
N TRP A 238 -12.25 -4.96 8.63
CA TRP A 238 -10.89 -4.44 8.53
C TRP A 238 -10.71 -3.12 9.28
N ARG A 239 -11.73 -2.26 9.26
CA ARG A 239 -11.73 -1.01 10.03
C ARG A 239 -11.64 -1.32 11.53
N ASP A 240 -12.43 -2.27 12.01
CA ASP A 240 -12.43 -2.63 13.43
C ASP A 240 -11.13 -3.33 13.82
N ALA A 241 -10.57 -4.20 12.98
CA ALA A 241 -9.24 -4.78 13.20
C ALA A 241 -8.13 -3.71 13.30
N VAL A 242 -8.18 -2.68 12.45
CA VAL A 242 -7.24 -1.55 12.53
C VAL A 242 -7.41 -0.76 13.82
N LEU A 243 -8.64 -0.45 14.22
CA LEU A 243 -8.88 0.29 15.47
C LEU A 243 -8.41 -0.52 16.68
N GLN A 244 -8.66 -1.84 16.69
CA GLN A 244 -8.19 -2.72 17.76
C GLN A 244 -6.66 -2.78 17.82
N ASP A 245 -5.97 -2.89 16.68
CA ASP A 245 -4.49 -2.92 16.65
C ASP A 245 -3.88 -1.58 17.08
N LEU A 246 -4.59 -0.45 16.91
CA LEU A 246 -4.16 0.84 17.45
C LEU A 246 -4.28 0.91 18.98
N GLU A 247 -5.30 0.27 19.56
CA GLU A 247 -5.53 0.25 21.00
C GLU A 247 -4.64 -0.77 21.73
N ALA A 248 -4.41 -1.93 21.09
CA ALA A 248 -3.61 -3.03 21.62
C ALA A 248 -2.73 -3.64 20.51
N PRO A 249 -1.57 -3.02 20.20
CA PRO A 249 -0.73 -3.43 19.08
C PRO A 249 -0.29 -4.89 19.17
N GLY A 250 -0.62 -5.68 18.15
CA GLY A 250 -0.27 -7.10 18.08
C GLY A 250 -1.08 -8.05 18.97
N GLU A 251 -1.97 -7.53 19.83
CA GLU A 251 -2.86 -8.34 20.68
C GLU A 251 -4.25 -8.41 20.06
N GLY A 252 -4.42 -9.30 19.07
CA GLY A 252 -5.73 -9.54 18.47
C GLY A 252 -5.78 -10.79 17.59
N ALA A 253 -6.98 -11.34 17.40
CA ALA A 253 -7.24 -12.42 16.44
C ALA A 253 -6.83 -12.06 14.99
N HIS A 254 -6.61 -10.76 14.74
CA HIS A 254 -6.21 -10.18 13.46
C HIS A 254 -4.95 -9.32 13.58
N GLY A 255 -3.97 -9.71 14.42
CA GLY A 255 -2.69 -8.99 14.49
C GLY A 255 -2.20 -8.62 13.07
N LEU A 256 -2.04 -7.32 12.79
CA LEU A 256 -1.87 -6.79 11.43
C LEU A 256 -0.42 -6.95 10.94
N ARG A 257 0.07 -8.19 10.99
CA ARG A 257 1.40 -8.64 10.56
C ARG A 257 1.28 -9.73 9.48
N GLY A 258 2.39 -10.00 8.79
CA GLY A 258 2.45 -11.04 7.75
C GLY A 258 1.32 -10.95 6.73
N GLU A 259 0.62 -12.07 6.50
CA GLU A 259 -0.49 -12.14 5.55
C GLU A 259 -1.64 -11.16 5.88
N ALA A 260 -1.96 -10.93 7.15
CA ALA A 260 -3.00 -9.98 7.53
C ALA A 260 -2.65 -8.55 7.12
N ARG A 261 -1.37 -8.16 7.25
CA ARG A 261 -0.86 -6.87 6.77
C ARG A 261 -0.95 -6.74 5.26
N TRP A 262 -0.61 -7.81 4.53
CA TRP A 262 -0.75 -7.86 3.08
C TRP A 262 -2.21 -7.69 2.65
N ARG A 263 -3.14 -8.44 3.26
CA ARG A 263 -4.57 -8.30 2.99
C ARG A 263 -5.07 -6.90 3.31
N LEU A 264 -4.66 -6.32 4.44
CA LEU A 264 -5.00 -4.94 4.79
C LEU A 264 -4.57 -3.95 3.71
N ALA A 265 -3.37 -4.08 3.14
CA ALA A 265 -2.89 -3.20 2.09
C ALA A 265 -3.74 -3.24 0.81
N HIS A 266 -4.19 -4.43 0.41
CA HIS A 266 -5.11 -4.62 -0.71
C HIS A 266 -6.49 -4.07 -0.40
N MET A 267 -7.03 -4.36 0.79
CA MET A 267 -8.34 -3.86 1.23
C MET A 267 -8.35 -2.33 1.37
N ALA A 268 -7.26 -1.73 1.84
CA ALA A 268 -7.09 -0.28 1.88
C ALA A 268 -7.03 0.32 0.47
N SER A 269 -6.38 -0.37 -0.47
CA SER A 269 -6.21 0.07 -1.85
C SER A 269 -7.53 0.00 -2.63
N ILE A 270 -8.31 -1.06 -2.47
CA ILE A 270 -9.66 -1.14 -3.07
C ILE A 270 -10.62 -0.16 -2.41
N ALA A 271 -10.51 0.09 -1.10
CA ALA A 271 -11.30 1.12 -0.42
C ALA A 271 -10.98 2.53 -0.96
N ASP A 272 -9.70 2.88 -1.14
CA ASP A 272 -9.26 4.15 -1.73
C ASP A 272 -9.86 4.33 -3.14
N LEU A 273 -9.73 3.31 -3.99
CA LEU A 273 -10.30 3.35 -5.34
C LEU A 273 -11.83 3.45 -5.33
N ALA A 274 -12.52 2.68 -4.49
CA ALA A 274 -13.97 2.75 -4.36
C ALA A 274 -14.45 4.12 -3.86
N ALA A 275 -13.73 4.73 -2.90
CA ALA A 275 -14.02 6.07 -2.42
C ALA A 275 -13.87 7.11 -3.54
N ARG A 276 -12.82 7.00 -4.36
CA ARG A 276 -12.62 7.82 -5.56
C ARG A 276 -13.82 7.71 -6.51
N GLU A 277 -14.20 6.49 -6.89
CA GLU A 277 -15.29 6.26 -7.84
C GLU A 277 -16.60 6.82 -7.34
N THR A 278 -16.88 6.65 -6.05
CA THR A 278 -18.08 7.18 -5.39
C THR A 278 -18.11 8.72 -5.44
N LEU A 279 -17.00 9.38 -5.13
CA LEU A 279 -16.90 10.84 -5.15
C LEU A 279 -16.99 11.40 -6.57
N ILE A 280 -16.33 10.77 -7.54
CA ILE A 280 -16.38 11.20 -8.95
C ILE A 280 -17.81 11.07 -9.50
N ARG A 281 -18.48 9.96 -9.23
CA ARG A 281 -19.89 9.76 -9.65
C ARG A 281 -20.81 10.82 -9.06
N GLU A 282 -20.63 11.14 -7.78
CA GLU A 282 -21.44 12.17 -7.12
C GLU A 282 -21.18 13.57 -7.70
N ILE A 283 -19.93 13.93 -7.97
CA ILE A 283 -19.59 15.20 -8.63
C ILE A 283 -20.19 15.26 -10.05
N ALA A 284 -20.06 14.19 -10.83
CA ALA A 284 -20.60 14.13 -12.19
C ALA A 284 -22.14 14.23 -12.20
N ARG A 285 -22.81 13.57 -11.24
CA ARG A 285 -24.25 13.63 -11.05
C ARG A 285 -24.72 15.07 -10.79
N ARG A 286 -24.04 15.79 -9.91
CA ARG A 286 -24.37 17.18 -9.58
C ARG A 286 -24.13 18.12 -10.75
N ARG A 287 -23.00 18.00 -11.45
CA ARG A 287 -22.73 18.78 -12.67
C ARG A 287 -23.82 18.58 -13.72
N SER A 288 -24.30 17.35 -13.89
CA SER A 288 -25.39 17.04 -14.83
C SER A 288 -26.72 17.65 -14.41
N ALA A 289 -27.02 17.66 -13.10
CA ALA A 289 -28.22 18.30 -12.56
C ALA A 289 -28.18 19.83 -12.71
N ASP A 290 -27.03 20.46 -12.45
CA ASP A 290 -26.85 21.90 -12.62
C ASP A 290 -27.02 22.32 -14.09
N LEU A 291 -26.47 21.53 -15.03
CA LEU A 291 -26.65 21.76 -16.46
C LEU A 291 -28.12 21.60 -16.89
N ALA A 292 -28.83 20.59 -16.37
CA ALA A 292 -30.25 20.37 -16.66
C ALA A 292 -31.17 21.46 -16.10
N LEU A 293 -30.77 22.14 -15.01
CA LEU A 293 -31.50 23.29 -14.47
C LEU A 293 -31.22 24.59 -15.24
N ALA A 294 -30.10 24.66 -15.97
CA ALA A 294 -29.70 25.83 -16.75
C ALA A 294 -30.22 25.81 -18.20
N SER A 295 -30.66 24.66 -18.71
CA SER A 295 -31.26 24.47 -20.05
C SER A 295 -32.77 24.69 -20.04
#